data_AF-A0A932BXN0-F1
#
_entry.id   AF-A0A932BXN0-F1
#
_cell.length_a   1.000
_cell.length_b   1.000
_cell.length_c   1.000
_cell.angle_alpha   90.00
_cell.angle_beta   90.00
_cell.angle_gamma   90.00
#
_symmetry.space_group_name_H-M   'P 1'
#
loop_
_entity.id
_entity.type
_entity.pdbx_description
1 polymer ?
#
loop_
_entity_poly.entity_id
_entity_poly.type
_entity_poly.pdbx_seq_one_letter_code
_entity_poly.pdbx_strand_id
1 'polypeptide(L)'
;MSGPPEFSADTEAMTPVSIDHATWHPLAGGAAERKGHVRLDSDDVLVLWADGQDLPIHATWHDVELEMGPYAISGALPTIPGFDPGRALARPGGPFVLLRDVRVTLVGNPEGGRVERPHALVNRYVVDRVVAAIDLGYYFPGAIFATPAAAGRA
;
A
#
# COMPACT_ATOMS: atom_id res chain seq x y z
N MET A 1 13.58 -16.78 24.15
CA MET A 1 12.37 -16.80 23.32
C MET A 1 11.83 -15.38 23.31
N SER A 2 12.07 -14.60 22.25
CA SER A 2 11.44 -13.29 22.06
C SER A 2 10.10 -13.51 21.38
N GLY A 3 9.02 -12.96 21.94
CA GLY A 3 7.72 -12.91 21.27
C GLY A 3 7.79 -12.01 20.02
N PRO A 4 6.78 -12.09 19.14
CA PRO A 4 6.67 -11.20 17.99
C PRO A 4 6.58 -9.73 18.45
N PRO A 5 7.10 -8.76 17.68
CA PRO A 5 6.94 -7.35 18.00
C PRO A 5 5.45 -6.98 17.97
N GLU A 6 4.93 -6.50 19.09
CA GLU A 6 3.57 -5.95 19.16
C GLU A 6 3.56 -4.60 18.47
N PHE A 7 2.92 -4.54 17.30
CA PHE A 7 2.73 -3.32 16.54
C PHE A 7 1.37 -2.72 16.90
N SER A 8 1.37 -1.60 17.62
CA SER A 8 0.15 -0.81 17.88
C SER A 8 0.19 0.44 17.04
N ALA A 9 -0.20 0.34 15.76
CA ALA A 9 -0.46 1.53 14.97
C ALA A 9 -1.94 1.88 15.07
N ASP A 10 -2.23 3.00 15.73
CA ASP A 10 -3.47 3.73 15.53
C ASP A 10 -3.43 4.28 14.08
N THR A 11 -3.82 3.43 13.13
CA THR A 11 -3.80 3.70 11.68
C THR A 11 -4.83 4.76 11.24
N GLU A 12 -5.59 5.31 12.19
CA GLU A 12 -6.57 6.39 11.98
C GLU A 12 -5.95 7.80 12.05
N ALA A 13 -4.79 7.98 12.67
CA ALA A 13 -4.12 9.28 12.77
C ALA A 13 -2.80 9.31 11.98
N MET A 14 -2.41 10.49 11.46
CA MET A 14 -1.07 10.77 10.92
C MET A 14 -0.02 10.83 12.05
N THR A 15 -0.03 9.85 12.95
CA THR A 15 0.92 9.75 14.04
C THR A 15 2.18 9.01 13.58
N PRO A 16 3.37 9.50 13.93
CA PRO A 16 4.62 8.81 13.62
C PRO A 16 4.59 7.35 14.11
N VAL A 17 5.01 6.43 13.25
CA VAL A 17 5.08 5.01 13.55
C VAL A 17 6.34 4.75 14.38
N SER A 18 6.16 4.19 15.58
CA SER A 18 7.26 3.83 16.47
C SER A 18 7.48 2.32 16.43
N ILE A 19 8.72 1.89 16.23
CA ILE A 19 9.11 0.49 16.12
C ILE A 19 10.26 0.24 17.09
N ASP A 20 10.01 -0.54 18.14
CA ASP A 20 11.03 -0.79 19.19
C ASP A 20 12.15 -1.74 18.73
N HIS A 21 11.81 -2.65 17.83
CA HIS A 21 12.72 -3.67 17.32
C HIS A 21 12.62 -3.74 15.79
N ALA A 22 13.40 -2.92 15.11
CA ALA A 22 13.43 -2.90 13.65
C ALA A 22 14.61 -3.72 13.11
N THR A 23 14.39 -4.45 12.02
CA THR A 23 15.47 -5.00 11.19
C THR A 23 15.33 -4.40 9.80
N TRP A 24 16.37 -3.71 9.36
CA TRP A 24 16.42 -3.03 8.08
C TRP A 24 16.99 -3.98 7.03
N HIS A 25 16.26 -4.15 5.94
CA HIS A 25 16.67 -4.95 4.80
C HIS A 25 16.87 -4.01 3.60
N PRO A 26 18.11 -3.69 3.20
CA PRO A 26 18.35 -2.81 2.07
C PRO A 26 17.82 -3.41 0.77
N LEU A 27 17.09 -2.61 0.01
CA LEU A 27 16.54 -3.03 -1.29
C LEU A 27 17.62 -3.19 -2.36
N ALA A 28 18.70 -2.41 -2.29
CA ALA A 28 19.84 -2.49 -3.22
C ALA A 28 20.85 -3.61 -2.88
N GLY A 29 20.48 -4.53 -1.98
CA GLY A 29 21.36 -5.56 -1.46
C GLY A 29 22.22 -5.09 -0.28
N GLY A 30 22.67 -6.04 0.52
CA GLY A 30 23.41 -5.79 1.76
C GLY A 30 22.96 -6.69 2.90
N ALA A 31 23.71 -6.69 3.99
CA ALA A 31 23.31 -7.40 5.20
C ALA A 31 22.12 -6.70 5.87
N ALA A 32 21.20 -7.50 6.40
CA ALA A 32 20.15 -6.98 7.24
C ALA A 32 20.77 -6.33 8.49
N GLU A 33 20.33 -5.13 8.84
CA GLU A 33 20.84 -4.39 10.00
C GLU A 33 19.78 -4.34 11.10
N ARG A 34 20.12 -4.78 12.31
CA ARG A 34 19.26 -4.58 13.46
C ARG A 34 19.35 -3.13 13.92
N LYS A 35 18.24 -2.42 13.87
CA LYS A 35 18.08 -1.11 14.48
C LYS A 35 17.41 -1.26 15.84
N GLY A 36 17.76 -0.36 16.76
CA GLY A 36 17.04 -0.22 18.02
C GLY A 36 15.66 0.39 17.78
N HIS A 37 15.25 1.29 18.68
CA HIS A 37 14.03 2.06 18.49
C HIS A 37 14.15 2.96 17.25
N VAL A 38 13.18 2.85 16.34
CA VAL A 38 13.06 3.66 15.12
C VAL A 38 11.72 4.37 15.17
N ARG A 39 11.74 5.66 14.85
CA ARG A 39 10.54 6.47 14.66
C ARG A 39 10.49 6.91 13.20
N LEU A 40 9.43 6.54 12.51
CA LEU A 40 9.16 6.91 11.12
C LEU A 40 8.04 7.93 11.09
N ASP A 41 8.19 8.97 10.28
CA ASP A 41 7.06 9.85 10.00
C ASP A 41 6.03 9.10 9.13
N SER A 42 4.75 9.45 9.22
CA SER A 42 3.71 8.75 8.44
C SER A 42 3.97 8.89 6.94
N ASP A 43 4.51 10.03 6.53
CA ASP A 43 4.84 10.33 5.12
C ASP A 43 6.06 9.54 4.61
N ASP A 44 6.94 9.08 5.51
CA ASP A 44 8.08 8.22 5.17
C ASP A 44 7.67 6.74 5.00
N VAL A 45 6.45 6.40 5.43
CA VAL A 45 5.92 5.03 5.35
C VAL A 45 5.11 4.88 4.07
N LEU A 46 5.68 4.14 3.12
CA LEU A 46 5.05 3.87 1.83
C LEU A 46 4.04 2.71 1.90
N VAL A 47 4.49 1.57 2.41
CA VAL A 47 3.72 0.32 2.49
C VAL A 47 3.97 -0.33 3.84
N LEU A 48 2.89 -0.74 4.49
CA LEU A 48 2.91 -1.51 5.72
C LEU A 48 2.31 -2.89 5.49
N TRP A 49 2.90 -3.89 6.14
CA TRP A 49 2.30 -5.20 6.27
C TRP A 49 2.38 -5.61 7.74
N ALA A 50 1.27 -6.11 8.25
CA ALA A 50 1.15 -6.65 9.60
C ALA A 50 0.35 -7.95 9.54
N ASP A 51 0.73 -8.91 10.39
CA ASP A 51 -0.03 -10.14 10.58
C ASP A 51 -1.42 -9.84 11.18
N GLY A 52 -2.40 -10.69 10.89
CA GLY A 52 -3.73 -10.60 11.51
C GLY A 52 -4.61 -9.45 11.01
N GLN A 53 -4.29 -8.84 9.87
CA GLN A 53 -5.18 -7.85 9.25
C GLN A 53 -6.42 -8.52 8.67
N ASP A 54 -7.60 -8.03 9.04
CA ASP A 54 -8.87 -8.52 8.50
C ASP A 54 -9.17 -7.91 7.14
N LEU A 55 -9.52 -8.76 6.17
CA LEU A 55 -9.95 -8.33 4.85
C LEU A 55 -11.48 -8.16 4.79
N PRO A 56 -12.00 -7.11 4.11
CA PRO A 56 -13.43 -6.96 3.89
C PRO A 56 -14.04 -8.18 3.19
N ILE A 57 -15.01 -8.82 3.84
CA ILE A 57 -15.70 -10.01 3.33
C ILE A 57 -16.71 -9.64 2.23
N HIS A 58 -17.42 -8.52 2.40
CA HIS A 58 -18.45 -8.04 1.47
C HIS A 58 -17.95 -6.84 0.67
N ALA A 59 -16.99 -7.08 -0.22
CA ALA A 59 -16.40 -6.04 -1.07
C ALA A 59 -16.33 -6.47 -2.53
N THR A 60 -16.45 -5.48 -3.42
CA THR A 60 -16.01 -5.62 -4.82
C THR A 60 -14.55 -5.23 -4.87
N TRP A 61 -13.72 -6.06 -5.49
CA TRP A 61 -12.28 -5.85 -5.55
C TRP A 61 -11.88 -5.39 -6.94
N HIS A 62 -11.09 -4.31 -7.00
CA HIS A 62 -10.67 -3.71 -8.25
C HIS A 62 -9.16 -3.74 -8.35
N ASP A 63 -8.65 -4.29 -9.45
CA ASP A 63 -7.22 -4.29 -9.71
C ASP A 63 -6.72 -2.86 -9.87
N VAL A 64 -5.62 -2.57 -9.20
CA VAL A 64 -4.93 -1.29 -9.21
C VAL A 64 -3.44 -1.51 -9.39
N GLU A 65 -2.82 -0.63 -10.17
CA GLU A 65 -1.37 -0.45 -10.19
C GLU A 65 -1.07 0.97 -9.70
N LEU A 66 -0.15 1.07 -8.75
CA LEU A 66 0.24 2.31 -8.10
C LEU A 66 1.73 2.53 -8.34
N GLU A 67 2.11 3.76 -8.64
CA GLU A 67 3.51 4.19 -8.63
C GLU A 67 3.74 5.16 -7.47
N MET A 68 4.81 4.95 -6.73
CA MET A 68 5.27 5.84 -5.65
C MET A 68 6.80 5.88 -5.65
N GLY A 69 7.36 7.00 -6.12
CA GLY A 69 8.79 7.13 -6.36
C GLY A 69 9.33 5.99 -7.25
N PRO A 70 10.32 5.21 -6.79
CA PRO A 70 10.91 4.14 -7.59
C PRO A 70 10.08 2.84 -7.58
N TYR A 71 8.98 2.77 -6.83
CA TYR A 71 8.23 1.54 -6.61
C TYR A 71 6.97 1.47 -7.46
N ALA A 72 6.71 0.28 -8.00
CA ALA A 72 5.44 -0.09 -8.59
C ALA A 72 4.76 -1.13 -7.70
N ILE A 73 3.51 -0.88 -7.33
CA ILE A 73 2.71 -1.73 -6.44
C ILE A 73 1.44 -2.14 -7.19
N SER A 74 1.23 -3.44 -7.34
CA SER A 74 -0.03 -3.98 -7.87
C SER A 74 -0.79 -4.70 -6.77
N GLY A 75 -2.11 -4.66 -6.83
CA GLY A 75 -2.99 -5.42 -5.95
C GLY A 75 -4.45 -5.14 -6.27
N ALA A 76 -5.35 -5.58 -5.39
CA ALA A 76 -6.77 -5.28 -5.53
C ALA A 76 -7.28 -4.43 -4.35
N LEU A 77 -7.98 -3.35 -4.67
CA LEU A 77 -8.58 -2.41 -3.72
C LEU A 77 -10.05 -2.77 -3.47
N PRO A 78 -10.51 -2.84 -2.20
CA PRO A 78 -11.90 -3.13 -1.90
C PRO A 78 -12.76 -1.87 -1.96
N THR A 79 -13.90 -1.98 -2.62
CA THR A 79 -15.00 -1.01 -2.56
C THR A 79 -16.25 -1.68 -2.00
N ILE A 80 -17.13 -0.88 -1.40
CA ILE A 80 -18.47 -1.38 -1.02
C ILE A 80 -19.28 -1.69 -2.29
N PRO A 81 -20.13 -2.74 -2.29
CA PRO A 81 -21.04 -2.96 -3.41
C PRO A 81 -21.90 -1.73 -3.70
N GLY A 82 -21.97 -1.30 -4.96
CA GLY A 82 -22.69 -0.09 -5.37
C GLY A 82 -21.97 1.22 -5.07
N PHE A 83 -20.67 1.18 -4.72
CA PHE A 83 -19.85 2.38 -4.54
C PHE A 83 -19.86 3.26 -5.80
N ASP A 84 -20.25 4.53 -5.63
CA ASP A 84 -20.14 5.58 -6.63
C ASP A 84 -19.12 6.61 -6.13
N PRO A 85 -17.88 6.61 -6.67
CA PRO A 85 -16.82 7.52 -6.26
C PRO A 85 -17.21 8.99 -6.38
N GLY A 86 -18.04 9.35 -7.35
CA GLY A 86 -18.50 10.72 -7.59
C GLY A 86 -19.50 11.24 -6.54
N ARG A 87 -20.03 10.34 -5.69
CA ARG A 87 -21.01 10.65 -4.64
C ARG A 87 -20.50 10.33 -3.24
N ALA A 88 -19.27 9.84 -3.10
CA ALA A 88 -18.72 9.45 -1.82
C ALA A 88 -18.41 10.69 -0.96
N LEU A 89 -19.16 10.84 0.14
CA LEU A 89 -19.08 12.02 1.02
C LEU A 89 -18.00 11.91 2.12
N ALA A 90 -17.61 10.70 2.53
CA ALA A 90 -16.83 10.47 3.76
C ALA A 90 -15.51 9.72 3.49
N ARG A 91 -14.41 10.47 3.31
CA ARG A 91 -13.07 9.96 2.95
C ARG A 91 -12.65 8.77 3.82
N PRO A 92 -11.80 7.84 3.31
CA PRO A 92 -11.16 6.82 4.15
C PRO A 92 -10.56 7.47 5.39
N GLY A 93 -10.83 6.89 6.56
CA GLY A 93 -10.56 7.50 7.87
C GLY A 93 -9.08 7.75 8.18
N GLY A 94 -8.16 7.13 7.44
CA GLY A 94 -6.72 7.24 7.66
C GLY A 94 -5.89 7.43 6.37
N PRO A 95 -4.56 7.58 6.51
CA PRO A 95 -3.63 7.74 5.39
C PRO A 95 -3.40 6.45 4.60
N PHE A 96 -3.77 5.29 5.17
CA PHE A 96 -3.55 4.01 4.53
C PHE A 96 -4.81 3.48 3.88
N VAL A 97 -4.65 2.89 2.70
CA VAL A 97 -5.68 2.10 2.01
C VAL A 97 -5.25 0.63 1.97
N LEU A 98 -6.20 -0.25 2.25
CA LEU A 98 -5.96 -1.69 2.21
C LEU A 98 -5.98 -2.19 0.77
N LEU A 99 -4.94 -2.94 0.39
CA LEU A 99 -4.90 -3.77 -0.81
C LEU A 99 -4.76 -5.24 -0.43
N ARG A 100 -5.31 -6.14 -1.26
CA ARG A 100 -5.00 -7.57 -1.23
C ARG A 100 -4.14 -7.97 -2.42
N ASP A 101 -3.55 -9.16 -2.34
CA ASP A 101 -2.72 -9.77 -3.39
C ASP A 101 -1.60 -8.82 -3.86
N VAL A 102 -0.93 -8.21 -2.88
CA VAL A 102 0.00 -7.10 -3.09
C VAL A 102 1.33 -7.62 -3.61
N ARG A 103 1.79 -7.02 -4.70
CA ARG A 103 3.14 -7.20 -5.24
C ARG A 103 3.83 -5.85 -5.36
N VAL A 104 5.05 -5.77 -4.84
CA VAL A 104 5.92 -4.60 -4.92
C VAL A 104 7.12 -4.91 -5.79
N THR A 105 7.40 -4.03 -6.75
CA THR A 105 8.51 -4.10 -7.71
C THR A 105 9.16 -2.73 -7.89
N LEU A 106 10.25 -2.65 -8.65
CA LEU A 106 10.88 -1.38 -9.03
C LEU A 106 10.45 -0.98 -10.44
N VAL A 107 9.98 0.26 -10.61
CA VAL A 107 9.55 0.81 -11.92
C VAL A 107 10.67 0.68 -12.96
N GLY A 108 11.89 1.06 -12.59
CA GLY A 108 13.05 1.02 -13.49
C GLY A 108 13.68 -0.36 -13.67
N ASN A 109 13.27 -1.37 -12.90
CA ASN A 109 13.81 -2.72 -12.96
C ASN A 109 12.80 -3.77 -12.45
N PRO A 110 11.73 -4.06 -13.22
CA PRO A 110 10.67 -4.97 -12.80
C PRO A 110 11.16 -6.41 -12.59
N GLU A 111 12.24 -6.80 -13.28
CA GLU A 111 12.88 -8.12 -13.14
C GLU A 111 13.89 -8.18 -11.98
N GLY A 112 14.12 -7.05 -11.28
CA GLY A 112 15.09 -6.92 -10.19
C GLY A 112 14.70 -7.63 -8.89
N GLY A 113 13.56 -8.30 -8.87
CA GLY A 113 12.98 -8.95 -7.70
C GLY A 113 11.64 -8.36 -7.32
N ARG A 114 10.88 -9.10 -6.51
CA ARG A 114 9.55 -8.70 -6.07
C ARG A 114 9.28 -9.12 -4.63
N VAL A 115 8.48 -8.33 -3.94
CA VAL A 115 7.91 -8.69 -2.63
C VAL A 115 6.44 -8.97 -2.82
N GLU A 116 5.97 -10.14 -2.38
CA GLU A 116 4.56 -10.53 -2.45
C GLU A 116 4.00 -10.68 -1.03
N ARG A 117 2.83 -10.10 -0.80
CA ARG A 117 2.09 -10.18 0.47
C ARG A 117 0.60 -10.40 0.20
N PRO A 118 -0.10 -11.22 1.00
CA PRO A 118 -1.54 -11.42 0.85
C PRO A 118 -2.34 -10.11 0.96
N HIS A 119 -1.80 -9.14 1.69
CA HIS A 119 -2.37 -7.81 1.87
C HIS A 119 -1.29 -6.80 2.16
N ALA A 120 -1.61 -5.52 2.05
CA ALA A 120 -0.81 -4.43 2.58
C ALA A 120 -1.66 -3.19 2.81
N LEU A 121 -1.21 -2.33 3.70
CA LEU A 121 -1.68 -0.97 3.87
C LEU A 121 -0.77 -0.05 3.08
N VAL A 122 -1.32 0.67 2.10
CA VAL A 122 -0.58 1.56 1.22
C VAL A 122 -0.88 3.01 1.59
N ASN A 123 0.16 3.83 1.79
CA ASN A 123 -0.03 5.25 2.05
C ASN A 123 -0.54 5.94 0.79
N ARG A 124 -1.74 6.49 0.88
CA ARG A 124 -2.47 7.06 -0.25
C ARG A 124 -1.97 8.43 -0.70
N TYR A 125 -1.23 9.14 0.16
CA TYR A 125 -0.81 10.53 -0.08
C TYR A 125 0.53 10.63 -0.80
N VAL A 126 1.29 9.53 -0.87
CA VAL A 126 2.58 9.42 -1.54
C VAL A 126 2.47 8.71 -2.89
N VAL A 127 1.25 8.43 -3.35
CA VAL A 127 0.99 7.82 -4.66
C VAL A 127 1.08 8.88 -5.74
N ASP A 128 1.99 8.69 -6.67
CA ASP A 128 2.21 9.60 -7.80
C ASP A 128 1.23 9.31 -8.94
N ARG A 129 0.96 8.02 -9.20
CA ARG A 129 0.13 7.56 -10.33
C ARG A 129 -0.69 6.33 -9.97
N VAL A 130 -1.91 6.28 -10.49
CA VAL A 130 -2.85 5.17 -10.35
C VAL A 130 -3.31 4.70 -11.73
N VAL A 131 -3.19 3.41 -11.99
CA VAL A 131 -3.81 2.74 -13.14
C VAL A 131 -4.93 1.85 -12.63
N ALA A 132 -6.17 2.13 -13.05
CA ALA A 132 -7.35 1.36 -12.63
C ALA A 132 -8.46 1.42 -13.68
N ALA A 133 -9.23 0.33 -13.79
CA ALA A 133 -10.34 0.25 -14.76
C ALA A 133 -11.54 1.15 -14.38
N ILE A 134 -11.61 1.59 -13.12
CA ILE A 134 -12.64 2.48 -12.59
C ILE A 134 -12.02 3.72 -11.97
N ASP A 135 -12.80 4.78 -11.80
CA ASP A 135 -12.35 5.98 -11.10
C ASP A 135 -12.17 5.70 -9.60
N LEU A 136 -10.92 5.78 -9.14
CA LEU A 136 -10.54 5.65 -7.74
C LEU A 136 -9.92 6.95 -7.20
N GLY A 137 -10.20 8.10 -7.85
CA GLY A 137 -9.78 9.45 -7.45
C GLY A 137 -10.01 9.74 -5.96
N TYR A 138 -11.11 9.21 -5.47
CA TYR A 138 -11.49 9.26 -4.07
C TYR A 138 -10.44 8.69 -3.10
N TYR A 139 -9.75 7.63 -3.47
CA TYR A 139 -8.79 6.91 -2.63
C TYR A 139 -7.38 7.51 -2.68
N PHE A 140 -6.96 8.14 -3.77
CA PHE A 140 -5.58 8.61 -3.96
C PHE A 140 -5.52 10.11 -4.30
N PRO A 141 -5.61 10.98 -3.29
CA PRO A 141 -5.58 12.43 -3.51
C PRO A 141 -4.24 12.87 -4.09
N GLY A 142 -4.29 13.66 -5.16
CA GLY A 142 -3.09 14.22 -5.80
C GLY A 142 -2.42 13.31 -6.83
N ALA A 143 -2.82 12.04 -6.91
CA ALA A 143 -2.29 11.11 -7.89
C ALA A 143 -2.80 11.41 -9.31
N ILE A 144 -1.98 11.07 -10.30
CA ILE A 144 -2.35 11.09 -11.72
C ILE A 144 -3.06 9.79 -12.07
N PHE A 145 -4.24 9.88 -12.70
CA PHE A 145 -5.04 8.70 -13.07
C PHE A 145 -4.87 8.32 -14.53
N ALA A 146 -4.75 7.02 -14.78
CA ALA A 146 -4.73 6.44 -16.11
C ALA A 146 -5.62 5.19 -16.17
N THR A 147 -6.13 4.91 -17.36
CA THR A 147 -6.84 3.67 -17.64
C THR A 147 -5.85 2.56 -18.00
N PRO A 148 -6.10 1.29 -17.63
CA PRO A 148 -5.30 0.16 -18.05
C PRO A 148 -5.18 0.14 -19.58
N ALA A 149 -3.98 -0.19 -20.07
CA ALA A 149 -3.82 -0.46 -21.48
C ALA A 149 -4.77 -1.61 -21.88
N ALA A 150 -5.46 -1.47 -23.02
CA ALA A 150 -6.26 -2.56 -23.53
C ALA A 150 -5.35 -3.78 -23.72
N ALA A 151 -5.61 -4.87 -23.00
CA ALA A 151 -4.94 -6.14 -23.24
C ALA A 151 -5.20 -6.51 -24.70
N GLY A 152 -4.19 -6.38 -25.54
CA GLY A 152 -4.27 -6.75 -26.94
C GLY A 152 -4.75 -8.19 -27.00
N ARG A 153 -5.93 -8.41 -27.60
CA ARG A 153 -6.38 -9.74 -27.97
C ARG A 153 -5.33 -10.33 -28.90
N ALA A 154 -4.55 -11.27 -28.39
CA ALA A 154 -3.85 -12.25 -29.21
C ALA A 154 -4.84 -13.35 -29.62
#